data_AF-A0AAX3VJH9-F1
#
_entry.id   AF-A0AAX3VJH9-F1
#
_cell.length_a   1.000
_cell.length_b   1.000
_cell.length_c   1.000
_cell.angle_alpha   90.00
_cell.angle_beta   90.00
_cell.angle_gamma   90.00
#
_symmetry.space_group_name_H-M   'P 1'
#
loop_
_entity.id
_entity.type
_entity.pdbx_description
1 polymer ?
#
loop_
_entity_poly.entity_id
_entity_poly.type
_entity_poly.pdbx_seq_one_letter_code
_entity_poly.pdbx_strand_id
1 'polypeptide(L)'
;MSVPFDPRPLLEPVSPATARAFRKHLAASGRLPGGSGTAGVIIAIVVIVFVVLVFGGVLSAIIGGLVFAVGTQSGSGAVVSLAPVIPLVIIIALAALIPFFVRRQRAAQAAVWYRLDRFARANGMSFEPQRPQPPLPGMIFSQGSGRMASNLVRGDQPRFVEFANYRYTTGSGKNQQTHTWGYVAVHLSTPLPHIVLDALGNNGLFGSNLPVAFDRDQHLSLEGDFDRYFRLYCPRGYERDALYLFTPDIMARFVDNAAALDVEIVDDWLFFYGKRDFSTLDPATWSWLFGAVGAMIDKFAQWERWRDDRLAPPAASGVGAVPAVPAQPSPAGPATAGPGAAAGAASALPVTPPPGLLRPPPGVAASGQRLKKSVPWMAVVVVLLIVTVGAIGPVIAFIGGLFAAMR
;
A
#
# COMPACT_ATOMS: atom_id res chain seq x y z
N MET A 1 -7.48 -14.74 -27.22
CA MET A 1 -6.06 -14.92 -27.60
C MET A 1 -5.25 -14.35 -26.44
N SER A 2 -4.57 -15.19 -25.65
CA SER A 2 -3.73 -14.71 -24.55
C SER A 2 -2.53 -13.96 -25.14
N VAL A 3 -2.27 -12.75 -24.66
CA VAL A 3 -1.06 -12.02 -25.05
C VAL A 3 0.12 -12.70 -24.38
N PRO A 4 1.12 -13.21 -25.12
CA PRO A 4 2.31 -13.81 -24.51
C PRO A 4 3.07 -12.74 -23.72
N PHE A 5 3.62 -13.15 -22.57
CA PHE A 5 4.39 -12.26 -21.69
C PHE A 5 5.57 -11.61 -22.44
N ASP A 6 5.62 -10.27 -22.47
CA ASP A 6 6.67 -9.49 -23.13
C ASP A 6 7.41 -8.58 -22.12
N PRO A 7 8.61 -8.99 -21.65
CA PRO A 7 9.41 -8.19 -20.72
C PRO A 7 10.33 -7.17 -21.41
N ARG A 8 10.47 -7.20 -22.75
CA ARG A 8 11.47 -6.38 -23.47
C ARG A 8 11.39 -4.88 -23.13
N PRO A 9 10.20 -4.27 -22.99
CA PRO A 9 10.13 -2.84 -22.70
C PRO A 9 10.75 -2.42 -21.35
N LEU A 10 10.95 -3.35 -20.41
CA LEU A 10 11.60 -3.08 -19.13
C LEU A 10 13.11 -2.81 -19.29
N LEU A 11 13.74 -3.44 -20.29
CA LEU A 11 15.18 -3.42 -20.51
C LEU A 11 15.62 -2.42 -21.58
N GLU A 12 14.73 -2.10 -22.53
CA GLU A 12 15.04 -1.23 -23.66
C GLU A 12 15.61 0.13 -23.20
N PRO A 13 16.70 0.61 -23.84
CA PRO A 13 17.29 1.90 -23.49
C PRO A 13 16.30 3.03 -23.80
N VAL A 14 16.17 3.97 -22.87
CA VAL A 14 15.27 5.12 -23.02
C VAL A 14 16.10 6.38 -23.19
N SER A 15 15.89 7.08 -24.31
CA SER A 15 16.54 8.37 -24.51
C SER A 15 16.03 9.40 -23.49
N PRO A 16 16.87 10.33 -23.02
CA PRO A 16 16.42 11.42 -22.15
C PRO A 16 15.31 12.27 -22.77
N ALA A 17 15.27 12.40 -24.09
CA ALA A 17 14.22 13.14 -24.80
C ALA A 17 12.86 12.42 -24.69
N THR A 18 12.85 11.10 -24.88
CA THR A 18 11.65 10.25 -24.73
C THR A 18 11.09 10.30 -23.32
N ALA A 19 11.95 10.15 -22.30
CA ALA A 19 11.54 10.23 -20.90
C ALA A 19 10.93 11.60 -20.55
N ARG A 20 11.53 12.70 -21.04
CA ARG A 20 10.99 14.06 -20.85
C ARG A 20 9.64 14.26 -21.55
N ALA A 21 9.49 13.76 -22.78
CA ALA A 21 8.23 13.83 -23.52
C ALA A 21 7.13 13.06 -22.79
N PHE A 22 7.42 11.86 -22.29
CA PHE A 22 6.48 11.06 -21.53
C PHE A 22 6.05 11.75 -20.22
N ARG A 23 7.01 12.36 -19.49
CA ARG A 23 6.68 13.15 -18.30
C ARG A 23 5.78 14.35 -18.62
N LYS A 24 6.02 15.05 -19.74
CA LYS A 24 5.13 16.14 -20.20
C LYS A 24 3.73 15.62 -20.52
N HIS A 25 3.63 14.45 -21.15
CA HIS A 25 2.35 13.80 -21.43
C HIS A 25 1.59 13.46 -20.14
N LEU A 26 2.25 12.87 -19.14
CA LEU A 26 1.64 12.62 -17.83
C LEU A 26 1.15 13.93 -17.16
N ALA A 27 1.90 15.02 -17.31
CA ALA A 27 1.51 16.33 -16.79
C ALA A 27 0.25 16.87 -17.49
N ALA A 28 0.23 16.80 -18.83
CA ALA A 28 -0.90 17.24 -19.63
C ALA A 28 -2.17 16.42 -19.37
N SER A 29 -2.03 15.13 -19.06
CA SER A 29 -3.15 14.25 -18.72
C SER A 29 -3.56 14.33 -17.23
N GLY A 30 -2.94 15.18 -16.41
CA GLY A 30 -3.20 15.26 -14.98
C GLY A 30 -2.78 14.02 -14.16
N ARG A 31 -1.98 13.12 -14.75
CA ARG A 31 -1.53 11.85 -14.15
C ARG A 31 -0.13 11.93 -13.57
N LEU A 32 0.53 13.08 -13.74
CA LEU A 32 1.85 13.30 -13.16
C LEU A 32 1.72 13.31 -11.64
N PRO A 33 2.53 12.50 -10.94
CA PRO A 33 2.56 12.53 -9.49
C PRO A 33 2.68 13.93 -8.90
N GLY A 34 1.65 14.33 -8.14
CA GLY A 34 1.71 15.46 -7.23
C GLY A 34 2.73 15.16 -6.14
N GLY A 35 3.79 15.94 -6.10
CA GLY A 35 4.80 15.85 -5.07
C GLY A 35 5.30 17.24 -4.73
N SER A 36 5.65 17.43 -3.47
CA SER A 36 6.35 18.61 -2.93
C SER A 36 7.68 18.91 -3.63
N GLY A 37 8.07 18.20 -4.68
CA GLY A 37 9.40 18.21 -5.28
C GLY A 37 9.87 19.54 -5.86
N THR A 38 9.04 20.59 -5.92
CA THR A 38 9.52 21.96 -6.15
C THR A 38 9.63 22.72 -4.83
N ALA A 39 8.62 22.65 -3.96
CA ALA A 39 8.66 23.26 -2.63
C ALA A 39 9.76 22.69 -1.71
N GLY A 40 9.93 21.36 -1.65
CA GLY A 40 10.98 20.69 -0.89
C GLY A 40 12.38 20.95 -1.45
N VAL A 41 12.51 21.12 -2.77
CA VAL A 41 13.78 21.54 -3.37
C VAL A 41 14.08 23.00 -3.04
N ILE A 42 13.08 23.88 -3.10
CA ILE A 42 13.22 25.28 -2.67
C ILE A 42 13.59 25.34 -1.18
N ILE A 43 12.91 24.59 -0.31
CA ILE A 43 13.20 24.52 1.12
C ILE A 43 14.62 23.99 1.35
N ALA A 44 15.03 22.92 0.67
CA ALA A 44 16.39 22.40 0.77
C ALA A 44 17.44 23.44 0.33
N ILE A 45 17.19 24.16 -0.77
CA ILE A 45 18.06 25.26 -1.23
C ILE A 45 18.11 26.37 -0.18
N VAL A 46 16.97 26.82 0.34
CA VAL A 46 16.89 27.88 1.36
C VAL A 46 17.63 27.48 2.64
N VAL A 47 17.43 26.25 3.13
CA VAL A 47 18.13 25.73 4.32
C VAL A 47 19.63 25.65 4.07
N ILE A 48 20.05 25.16 2.90
CA ILE A 48 21.48 25.08 2.54
C ILE A 48 22.09 26.47 2.46
N VAL A 49 21.44 27.42 1.80
CA VAL A 49 21.89 28.82 1.71
C VAL A 49 21.98 29.43 3.10
N PHE A 50 20.97 29.23 3.94
CA PHE A 50 20.97 29.72 5.33
C PHE A 50 22.13 29.13 6.14
N VAL A 51 22.35 27.80 6.06
CA VAL A 51 23.47 27.13 6.75
C VAL A 51 24.81 27.66 6.25
N VAL A 52 25.01 27.82 4.95
CA VAL A 52 26.28 28.34 4.42
C VAL A 52 26.49 29.81 4.77
N LEU A 53 25.44 30.65 4.83
CA LEU A 53 25.57 32.03 5.27
C LEU A 53 25.92 32.13 6.76
N VAL A 54 25.21 31.39 7.62
CA VAL A 54 25.41 31.44 9.08
C VAL A 54 26.73 30.80 9.49
N PHE A 55 27.02 29.59 9.01
CA PHE A 55 28.20 28.84 9.43
C PHE A 55 29.43 29.10 8.54
N GLY A 56 29.22 29.39 7.25
CA GLY A 56 30.32 29.72 6.34
C GLY A 56 30.96 31.07 6.65
N GLY A 57 30.18 32.05 7.14
CA GLY A 57 30.73 33.31 7.65
C GLY A 57 31.64 33.11 8.88
N VAL A 58 31.19 32.30 9.84
CA VAL A 58 31.98 31.95 11.04
C VAL A 58 33.25 31.18 10.66
N LEU A 59 33.13 30.17 9.79
CA LEU A 59 34.29 29.40 9.32
C LEU A 59 35.28 30.30 8.57
N SER A 60 34.79 31.22 7.74
CA SER A 60 35.64 32.18 7.02
C SER A 60 36.33 33.16 7.96
N ALA A 61 35.66 33.61 9.02
CA ALA A 61 36.26 34.47 10.04
C ALA A 61 37.35 33.74 10.83
N ILE A 62 37.13 32.46 11.19
CA ILE A 62 38.13 31.63 11.88
C ILE A 62 39.35 31.40 10.99
N ILE A 63 39.15 30.98 9.73
CA ILE A 63 40.25 30.72 8.78
C ILE A 63 40.99 32.02 8.46
N GLY A 64 40.24 33.11 8.19
CA GLY A 64 40.82 34.43 7.93
C GLY A 64 41.65 34.93 9.12
N GLY A 65 41.15 34.77 10.34
CA GLY A 65 41.87 35.12 11.58
C GLY A 65 43.14 34.28 11.77
N LEU A 66 43.08 32.98 11.51
CA LEU A 66 44.25 32.09 11.59
C LEU A 66 45.32 32.46 10.56
N VAL A 67 44.94 32.67 9.30
CA VAL A 67 45.86 33.07 8.22
C VAL A 67 46.49 34.42 8.52
N PHE A 68 45.70 35.38 9.02
CA PHE A 68 46.21 36.69 9.44
C PHE A 68 47.24 36.56 10.58
N ALA A 69 46.96 35.77 11.61
CA ALA A 69 47.85 35.55 12.76
C ALA A 69 49.18 34.85 12.40
N VAL A 70 49.19 34.00 11.37
CA VAL A 70 50.40 33.35 10.85
C VAL A 70 51.20 34.31 9.97
N GLY A 71 50.52 35.12 9.14
CA GLY A 71 51.15 36.11 8.27
C GLY A 71 51.90 37.20 9.04
N THR A 72 51.34 37.71 10.15
CA THR A 72 51.98 38.73 10.99
C THR A 72 53.26 38.24 11.67
N GLN A 73 53.35 36.96 12.03
CA GLN A 73 54.55 36.36 12.62
C GLN A 73 55.65 36.07 11.59
N SER A 74 55.29 35.89 10.32
CA SER A 74 56.21 35.51 9.25
C SER A 74 56.81 36.71 8.49
N GLY A 75 56.51 37.94 8.92
CA GLY A 75 56.98 39.19 8.27
C GLY A 75 56.41 39.42 6.85
N SER A 76 55.49 38.57 6.41
CA SER A 76 54.86 38.64 5.10
C SER A 76 53.66 39.57 5.20
N GLY A 77 53.75 40.77 4.60
CA GLY A 77 52.64 41.73 4.56
C GLY A 77 51.33 41.11 4.05
N ALA A 78 50.21 41.70 4.48
CA ALA A 78 48.82 41.26 4.30
C ALA A 78 48.58 40.26 3.14
N VAL A 79 48.63 38.97 3.46
CA VAL A 79 48.26 37.92 2.52
C VAL A 79 46.74 38.01 2.32
N VAL A 80 46.29 38.33 1.11
CA VAL A 80 44.87 38.33 0.76
C VAL A 80 44.35 36.90 0.86
N SER A 81 43.76 36.54 2.00
CA SER A 81 43.23 35.21 2.21
C SER A 81 42.01 35.01 1.30
N LEU A 82 41.99 33.95 0.48
CA LEU A 82 40.81 33.54 -0.30
C LEU A 82 39.70 32.91 0.56
N ALA A 83 39.89 32.87 1.89
CA ALA A 83 38.95 32.32 2.85
C ALA A 83 37.49 32.80 2.70
N PRO A 84 37.19 34.11 2.50
CA PRO A 84 35.81 34.57 2.32
C PRO A 84 35.21 34.18 0.96
N VAL A 85 36.02 33.71 -0.01
CA VAL A 85 35.54 33.25 -1.32
C VAL A 85 35.03 31.81 -1.25
N ILE A 86 35.55 31.01 -0.32
CA ILE A 86 35.17 29.59 -0.12
C ILE A 86 33.65 29.40 0.10
N PRO A 87 32.97 30.10 1.04
CA PRO A 87 31.54 29.93 1.23
C PRO A 87 30.73 30.36 -0.02
N LEU A 88 31.18 31.39 -0.73
CA LEU A 88 30.53 31.84 -1.97
C LEU A 88 30.64 30.79 -3.07
N VAL A 89 31.81 30.16 -3.23
CA VAL A 89 32.01 29.06 -4.18
C VAL A 89 31.14 27.85 -3.81
N ILE A 90 31.01 27.53 -2.52
CA ILE A 90 30.13 26.45 -2.05
C ILE A 90 28.66 26.76 -2.36
N ILE A 91 28.20 28.00 -2.12
CA ILE A 91 26.83 28.43 -2.45
C ILE A 91 26.58 28.28 -3.96
N ILE A 92 27.49 28.78 -4.80
CA ILE A 92 27.36 28.70 -6.26
C ILE A 92 27.36 27.23 -6.72
N ALA A 93 28.25 26.41 -6.18
CA ALA A 93 28.32 24.99 -6.48
C ALA A 93 27.02 24.26 -6.08
N LEU A 94 26.48 24.52 -4.89
CA LEU A 94 25.23 23.90 -4.42
C LEU A 94 24.02 24.41 -5.23
N ALA A 95 23.98 25.70 -5.55
CA ALA A 95 22.93 26.28 -6.40
C ALA A 95 22.92 25.67 -7.82
N ALA A 96 24.08 25.24 -8.33
CA ALA A 96 24.17 24.52 -9.60
C ALA A 96 23.89 23.00 -9.46
N LEU A 97 24.42 22.36 -8.42
CA LEU A 97 24.32 20.90 -8.22
C LEU A 97 22.90 20.46 -7.86
N ILE A 98 22.18 21.18 -7.01
CA ILE A 98 20.84 20.76 -6.56
C ILE A 98 19.86 20.66 -7.74
N PRO A 99 19.69 21.68 -8.60
CA PRO A 99 18.83 21.56 -9.79
C PRO A 99 19.31 20.47 -10.76
N PHE A 100 20.63 20.27 -10.86
CA PHE A 100 21.20 19.20 -11.71
C PHE A 100 20.77 17.80 -11.21
N PHE A 101 20.96 17.50 -9.92
CA PHE A 101 20.55 16.23 -9.33
C PHE A 101 19.04 16.03 -9.38
N VAL A 102 18.25 17.08 -9.09
CA VAL A 102 16.78 17.02 -9.19
C VAL A 102 16.33 16.75 -10.62
N ARG A 103 16.92 17.41 -11.62
CA ARG A 103 16.63 17.15 -13.04
C ARG A 103 17.00 15.72 -13.43
N ARG A 104 18.17 15.24 -13.00
CA ARG A 104 18.64 13.87 -13.24
C ARG A 104 17.71 12.84 -12.62
N GLN A 105 17.31 13.01 -11.36
CA GLN A 105 16.39 12.12 -10.67
C GLN A 105 15.00 12.10 -11.34
N ARG A 106 14.46 13.27 -11.69
CA ARG A 106 13.17 13.38 -12.41
C ARG A 106 13.23 12.73 -13.79
N ALA A 107 14.35 12.82 -14.50
CA ALA A 107 14.55 12.18 -15.79
C ALA A 107 14.66 10.65 -15.64
N ALA A 108 15.41 10.17 -14.65
CA ALA A 108 15.52 8.75 -14.34
C ALA A 108 14.16 8.14 -13.97
N GLN A 109 13.39 8.81 -13.11
CA GLN A 109 12.05 8.37 -12.74
C GLN A 109 11.09 8.35 -13.93
N ALA A 110 11.16 9.37 -14.80
CA ALA A 110 10.36 9.40 -16.02
C ALA A 110 10.72 8.26 -16.98
N ALA A 111 11.99 7.84 -17.04
CA ALA A 111 12.41 6.68 -17.81
C ALA A 111 11.84 5.38 -17.23
N VAL A 112 11.83 5.22 -15.90
CA VAL A 112 11.18 4.07 -15.23
C VAL A 112 9.69 4.02 -15.58
N TRP A 113 8.96 5.13 -15.42
CA TRP A 113 7.54 5.18 -15.76
C TRP A 113 7.25 4.91 -17.23
N TYR A 114 8.11 5.39 -18.13
CA TYR A 114 7.97 5.12 -19.56
C TYR A 114 8.12 3.62 -19.88
N ARG A 115 9.12 2.97 -19.27
CA ARG A 115 9.35 1.51 -19.41
C ARG A 115 8.18 0.70 -18.88
N LEU A 116 7.68 1.05 -17.70
CA LEU A 116 6.51 0.39 -17.09
C LEU A 116 5.23 0.62 -17.91
N ASP A 117 5.01 1.81 -18.47
CA ASP A 117 3.88 2.09 -19.36
C ASP A 117 3.94 1.27 -20.65
N ARG A 118 5.11 1.20 -21.29
CA ARG A 118 5.32 0.33 -22.46
C ARG A 118 5.12 -1.14 -22.12
N PHE A 119 5.70 -1.59 -21.00
CA PHE A 119 5.57 -2.98 -20.53
C PHE A 119 4.11 -3.33 -20.26
N ALA A 120 3.38 -2.48 -19.53
CA ALA A 120 1.97 -2.68 -19.27
C ALA A 120 1.19 -2.84 -20.59
N ARG A 121 1.36 -1.91 -21.53
CA ARG A 121 0.67 -1.97 -22.83
C ARG A 121 1.03 -3.20 -23.65
N ALA A 122 2.32 -3.59 -23.67
CA ALA A 122 2.78 -4.78 -24.38
C ALA A 122 2.14 -6.07 -23.85
N ASN A 123 1.72 -6.07 -22.58
CA ASN A 123 1.07 -7.19 -21.91
C ASN A 123 -0.45 -6.97 -21.72
N GLY A 124 -1.06 -6.04 -22.46
CA GLY A 124 -2.52 -5.81 -22.42
C GLY A 124 -3.04 -5.13 -21.14
N MET A 125 -2.16 -4.44 -20.40
CA MET A 125 -2.45 -3.75 -19.15
C MET A 125 -2.26 -2.24 -19.28
N SER A 126 -2.72 -1.51 -18.26
CA SER A 126 -2.55 -0.07 -18.11
C SER A 126 -1.56 0.26 -16.99
N PHE A 127 -0.85 1.39 -17.12
CA PHE A 127 0.08 1.86 -16.10
C PHE A 127 -0.42 3.17 -15.49
N GLU A 128 -0.37 3.31 -14.16
CA GLU A 128 -0.64 4.55 -13.41
C GLU A 128 0.55 4.86 -12.46
N PRO A 129 1.18 6.06 -12.56
CA PRO A 129 2.37 6.36 -11.76
C PRO A 129 2.15 6.35 -10.25
N GLN A 130 1.01 6.85 -9.78
CA GLN A 130 0.68 6.87 -8.37
C GLN A 130 -0.83 6.98 -8.13
N ARG A 131 -1.26 6.47 -6.98
CA ARG A 131 -2.61 6.60 -6.45
C ARG A 131 -2.57 6.92 -4.96
N PRO A 132 -2.94 8.14 -4.55
CA PRO A 132 -3.11 8.48 -3.13
C PRO A 132 -4.30 7.71 -2.55
N GLN A 133 -4.17 7.24 -1.31
CA GLN A 133 -5.27 6.58 -0.57
C GLN A 133 -6.03 5.54 -1.41
N PRO A 134 -5.34 4.49 -1.92
CA PRO A 134 -6.00 3.45 -2.70
C PRO A 134 -7.16 2.83 -1.89
N PRO A 135 -8.40 2.79 -2.43
CA PRO A 135 -9.59 2.37 -1.69
C PRO A 135 -9.72 0.84 -1.68
N LEU A 136 -8.68 0.14 -1.26
CA LEU A 136 -8.63 -1.33 -1.21
C LEU A 136 -8.89 -1.82 0.23
N PRO A 137 -9.67 -2.91 0.42
CA PRO A 137 -10.04 -3.39 1.77
C PRO A 137 -8.93 -4.14 2.52
N GLY A 138 -7.80 -4.42 1.88
CA GLY A 138 -6.68 -5.18 2.46
C GLY A 138 -6.03 -4.52 3.68
N MET A 139 -5.41 -5.34 4.54
CA MET A 139 -4.92 -4.96 5.86
C MET A 139 -3.88 -3.83 5.85
N ILE A 140 -3.05 -3.72 4.80
CA ILE A 140 -2.04 -2.65 4.68
C ILE A 140 -2.64 -1.28 4.33
N PHE A 141 -3.81 -1.25 3.68
CA PHE A 141 -4.41 -0.03 3.12
C PHE A 141 -5.15 0.82 4.16
N SER A 142 -5.39 0.26 5.35
CA SER A 142 -5.99 0.96 6.49
C SER A 142 -4.97 1.52 7.50
N GLN A 143 -3.66 1.32 7.27
CA GLN A 143 -2.61 1.69 8.22
C GLN A 143 -2.08 3.11 8.07
N GLY A 144 -1.80 3.77 9.19
CA GLY A 144 -1.06 5.04 9.24
C GLY A 144 -1.64 6.17 8.38
N SER A 145 -0.79 7.12 8.01
CA SER A 145 -1.06 8.26 7.13
C SER A 145 -0.14 8.25 5.90
N GLY A 146 -0.31 9.21 4.99
CA GLY A 146 0.56 9.32 3.80
C GLY A 146 0.48 8.15 2.82
N ARG A 147 -0.66 7.44 2.81
CA ARG A 147 -0.90 6.22 2.04
C ARG A 147 -0.81 6.49 0.54
N MET A 148 0.06 5.74 -0.14
CA MET A 148 0.33 5.94 -1.56
C MET A 148 0.68 4.61 -2.23
N ALA A 149 -0.10 4.23 -3.24
CA ALA A 149 0.33 3.25 -4.22
C ALA A 149 1.11 3.95 -5.34
N SER A 150 2.12 3.28 -5.88
CA SER A 150 3.03 3.78 -6.90
C SER A 150 3.37 2.71 -7.90
N ASN A 151 3.64 3.14 -9.13
CA ASN A 151 3.95 2.27 -10.26
C ASN A 151 2.87 1.19 -10.50
N LEU A 152 1.59 1.56 -10.47
CA LEU A 152 0.50 0.60 -10.60
C LEU A 152 0.44 0.08 -12.04
N VAL A 153 0.42 -1.24 -12.21
CA VAL A 153 0.16 -1.91 -13.48
C VAL A 153 -1.12 -2.72 -13.32
N ARG A 154 -2.11 -2.48 -14.17
CA ARG A 154 -3.47 -3.01 -14.02
C ARG A 154 -3.98 -3.70 -15.27
N GLY A 155 -4.49 -4.91 -15.12
CA GLY A 155 -5.20 -5.64 -16.16
C GLY A 155 -6.67 -5.84 -15.76
N ASP A 156 -7.57 -5.83 -16.74
CA ASP A 156 -9.01 -6.02 -16.51
C ASP A 156 -9.52 -7.37 -17.03
N GLN A 157 -8.65 -8.17 -17.67
CA GLN A 157 -9.02 -9.41 -18.34
C GLN A 157 -8.06 -10.55 -17.95
N PRO A 158 -8.56 -11.77 -17.67
CA PRO A 158 -9.99 -12.14 -17.59
C PRO A 158 -10.71 -11.56 -16.36
N ARG A 159 -9.96 -11.02 -15.39
CA ARG A 159 -10.46 -10.36 -14.19
C ARG A 159 -9.54 -9.20 -13.83
N PHE A 160 -10.02 -8.30 -12.98
CA PHE A 160 -9.20 -7.19 -12.50
C PHE A 160 -8.02 -7.69 -11.67
N VAL A 161 -6.82 -7.28 -12.05
CA VAL A 161 -5.58 -7.47 -11.31
C VAL A 161 -4.77 -6.17 -11.27
N GLU A 162 -4.21 -5.84 -10.13
CA GLU A 162 -3.35 -4.68 -9.92
C GLU A 162 -2.03 -5.10 -9.26
N PHE A 163 -0.90 -4.79 -9.90
CA PHE A 163 0.45 -4.95 -9.35
C PHE A 163 1.02 -3.58 -9.01
N ALA A 164 1.49 -3.37 -7.78
CA ALA A 164 1.99 -2.05 -7.38
C ALA A 164 2.93 -2.10 -6.18
N ASN A 165 3.58 -0.96 -5.92
CA ASN A 165 4.33 -0.70 -4.70
C ASN A 165 3.53 0.26 -3.82
N TYR A 166 3.48 0.01 -2.52
CA TYR A 166 2.70 0.75 -1.56
C TYR A 166 3.57 1.27 -0.42
N ARG A 167 3.22 2.46 0.08
CA ARG A 167 3.81 3.00 1.30
C ARG A 167 2.77 3.67 2.19
N TYR A 168 3.05 3.65 3.49
CA TYR A 168 2.34 4.44 4.49
C TYR A 168 3.30 4.78 5.61
N THR A 169 2.88 5.71 6.48
CA THR A 169 3.72 6.21 7.55
C THR A 169 2.99 6.10 8.88
N THR A 170 3.67 5.59 9.90
CA THR A 170 3.17 5.47 11.28
C THR A 170 4.00 6.30 12.24
N GLY A 171 3.44 6.59 13.41
CA GLY A 171 4.08 7.43 14.42
C GLY A 171 3.94 8.93 14.12
N SER A 172 4.57 9.75 14.96
CA SER A 172 4.54 11.21 14.87
C SER A 172 5.89 11.82 15.24
N GLY A 173 6.16 13.01 14.69
CA GLY A 173 7.38 13.77 14.99
C GLY A 173 8.66 12.97 14.72
N LYS A 174 9.51 12.83 15.75
CA LYS A 174 10.81 12.14 15.66
C LYS A 174 10.70 10.62 15.55
N ASN A 175 9.55 10.04 15.88
CA ASN A 175 9.32 8.59 15.86
C ASN A 175 8.49 8.17 14.64
N GLN A 176 8.62 8.91 13.55
CA GLN A 176 7.91 8.63 12.31
C GLN A 176 8.64 7.53 11.52
N GLN A 177 7.92 6.48 11.13
CA GLN A 177 8.46 5.37 10.34
C GLN A 177 7.65 5.19 9.06
N THR A 178 8.33 5.14 7.92
CA THR A 178 7.71 4.81 6.63
C THR A 178 7.83 3.31 6.36
N HIS A 179 6.71 2.68 6.08
CA HIS A 179 6.60 1.28 5.72
C HIS A 179 6.41 1.16 4.21
N THR A 180 7.07 0.19 3.60
CA THR A 180 6.98 -0.10 2.17
C THR A 180 6.59 -1.56 1.94
N TRP A 181 5.80 -1.77 0.89
CA TRP A 181 5.24 -3.06 0.52
C TRP A 181 5.14 -3.17 -1.00
N GLY A 182 5.33 -4.36 -1.54
CA GLY A 182 4.82 -4.75 -2.85
C GLY A 182 3.49 -5.44 -2.64
N TYR A 183 2.52 -5.19 -3.53
CA TYR A 183 1.27 -5.92 -3.50
C TYR A 183 0.77 -6.30 -4.88
N VAL A 184 0.00 -7.40 -4.91
CA VAL A 184 -0.90 -7.72 -6.00
C VAL A 184 -2.31 -7.78 -5.45
N ALA A 185 -3.27 -7.13 -6.10
CA ALA A 185 -4.68 -7.18 -5.76
C ALA A 185 -5.45 -7.82 -6.92
N VAL A 186 -6.21 -8.87 -6.64
CA VAL A 186 -7.04 -9.58 -7.62
C VAL A 186 -8.50 -9.48 -7.17
N HIS A 187 -9.37 -9.04 -8.07
CA HIS A 187 -10.80 -9.02 -7.81
C HIS A 187 -11.39 -10.42 -8.04
N LEU A 188 -12.20 -10.86 -7.08
CA LEU A 188 -12.91 -12.13 -7.10
C LEU A 188 -14.33 -11.93 -7.61
N SER A 189 -14.94 -12.94 -8.21
CA SER A 189 -16.32 -12.85 -8.71
C SER A 189 -17.35 -13.00 -7.59
N THR A 190 -16.97 -13.63 -6.48
CA THR A 190 -17.87 -13.89 -5.35
C THR A 190 -17.13 -13.62 -4.03
N PRO A 191 -17.74 -12.93 -3.05
CA PRO A 191 -17.08 -12.56 -1.79
C PRO A 191 -16.73 -13.76 -0.92
N LEU A 192 -15.48 -13.91 -0.48
CA LEU A 192 -14.97 -15.03 0.33
C LEU A 192 -14.81 -14.64 1.80
N PRO A 193 -14.77 -15.61 2.74
CA PRO A 193 -14.49 -15.32 4.15
C PRO A 193 -13.13 -14.64 4.32
N HIS A 194 -12.99 -13.80 5.35
CA HIS A 194 -11.73 -13.11 5.64
C HIS A 194 -10.68 -14.14 6.07
N ILE A 195 -9.64 -14.36 5.28
CA ILE A 195 -8.56 -15.31 5.61
C ILE A 195 -7.21 -14.64 5.36
N VAL A 196 -6.25 -14.88 6.25
CA VAL A 196 -4.86 -14.44 6.06
C VAL A 196 -3.92 -15.64 6.16
N LEU A 197 -3.01 -15.75 5.19
CA LEU A 197 -1.87 -16.66 5.22
C LEU A 197 -0.61 -15.83 5.45
N ASP A 198 0.04 -16.02 6.59
CA ASP A 198 1.35 -15.46 6.91
C ASP A 198 2.43 -16.40 6.39
N ALA A 199 3.23 -15.97 5.41
CA ALA A 199 4.28 -16.82 4.83
C ALA A 199 5.51 -16.87 5.74
N LEU A 200 5.73 -18.01 6.38
CA LEU A 200 6.83 -18.20 7.34
C LEU A 200 8.20 -17.99 6.70
N GLY A 201 8.34 -18.30 5.41
CA GLY A 201 9.60 -18.14 4.68
C GLY A 201 9.97 -16.67 4.39
N ASN A 202 9.01 -15.75 4.44
CA ASN A 202 9.30 -14.32 4.25
C ASN A 202 9.56 -13.61 5.58
N ASN A 203 9.28 -14.25 6.72
CA ASN A 203 9.34 -13.64 8.04
C ASN A 203 10.75 -13.19 8.40
N GLY A 204 10.85 -12.04 9.07
CA GLY A 204 12.12 -11.53 9.55
C GLY A 204 12.62 -12.28 10.78
N LEU A 205 13.86 -11.97 11.20
CA LEU A 205 14.48 -12.51 12.43
C LEU A 205 13.67 -12.26 13.72
N PHE A 206 12.65 -11.40 13.68
CA PHE A 206 11.83 -10.99 14.82
C PHE A 206 10.34 -11.40 14.71
N GLY A 207 10.00 -12.32 13.81
CA GLY A 207 8.64 -12.86 13.66
C GLY A 207 7.91 -12.39 12.40
N SER A 208 6.57 -12.49 12.42
CA SER A 208 5.72 -12.15 11.27
C SER A 208 5.98 -10.72 10.78
N ASN A 209 6.09 -10.57 9.45
CA ASN A 209 6.27 -9.27 8.82
C ASN A 209 4.96 -8.49 8.61
N LEU A 210 3.83 -9.11 8.96
CA LEU A 210 2.51 -8.53 8.86
C LEU A 210 2.40 -7.23 9.68
N PRO A 211 1.67 -6.22 9.17
CA PRO A 211 1.50 -4.95 9.87
C PRO A 211 0.58 -5.06 11.10
N VAL A 212 -0.10 -6.20 11.26
CA VAL A 212 -1.13 -6.46 12.25
C VAL A 212 -0.89 -7.84 12.84
N ALA A 213 -0.93 -7.94 14.16
CA ALA A 213 -0.95 -9.21 14.87
C ALA A 213 -2.40 -9.66 15.09
N PHE A 214 -2.68 -10.95 14.86
CA PHE A 214 -3.99 -11.56 15.04
C PHE A 214 -4.06 -12.40 16.33
N ASP A 215 -5.28 -12.54 16.86
CA ASP A 215 -5.51 -13.33 18.07
C ASP A 215 -5.15 -14.81 17.86
N ARG A 216 -4.54 -15.43 18.88
CA ARG A 216 -3.98 -16.80 18.77
C ARG A 216 -5.04 -17.87 18.50
N ASP A 217 -6.26 -17.66 18.98
CA ASP A 217 -7.41 -18.54 18.79
C ASP A 217 -8.06 -18.42 17.40
N GLN A 218 -7.63 -17.45 16.60
CA GLN A 218 -8.02 -17.31 15.20
C GLN A 218 -7.08 -18.06 14.25
N HIS A 219 -6.07 -18.73 14.83
CA HIS A 219 -5.15 -19.57 14.10
C HIS A 219 -5.76 -20.95 13.84
N LEU A 220 -5.74 -21.39 12.59
CA LEU A 220 -6.17 -22.72 12.20
C LEU A 220 -4.99 -23.45 11.56
N SER A 221 -4.57 -24.54 12.20
CA SER A 221 -3.61 -25.48 11.62
C SER A 221 -4.30 -26.36 10.59
N LEU A 222 -3.69 -26.51 9.42
CA LEU A 222 -4.17 -27.41 8.37
C LEU A 222 -3.43 -28.75 8.40
N GLU A 223 -4.02 -29.77 7.79
CA GLU A 223 -3.42 -31.11 7.71
C GLU A 223 -2.14 -31.12 6.84
N GLY A 224 -1.30 -32.12 7.06
CA GLY A 224 -0.07 -32.30 6.29
C GLY A 224 1.07 -31.40 6.76
N ASP A 225 1.83 -30.86 5.81
CA ASP A 225 3.03 -30.06 6.09
C ASP A 225 2.85 -28.56 5.79
N PHE A 226 1.61 -28.11 5.56
CA PHE A 226 1.27 -26.74 5.21
C PHE A 226 1.73 -25.71 6.25
N ASP A 227 1.60 -26.07 7.53
CA ASP A 227 2.03 -25.26 8.69
C ASP A 227 3.55 -24.98 8.71
N ARG A 228 4.36 -25.69 7.90
CA ARG A 228 5.79 -25.38 7.73
C ARG A 228 6.04 -24.16 6.85
N TYR A 229 5.08 -23.83 5.99
CA TYR A 229 5.19 -22.75 5.01
C TYR A 229 4.33 -21.56 5.38
N PHE A 230 3.13 -21.81 5.90
CA PHE A 230 2.15 -20.77 6.18
C PHE A 230 1.54 -20.90 7.56
N ARG A 231 1.14 -19.75 8.09
CA ARG A 231 0.26 -19.68 9.24
C ARG A 231 -1.10 -19.13 8.82
N LEU A 232 -2.16 -19.93 8.93
CA LEU A 232 -3.52 -19.54 8.51
C LEU A 232 -4.30 -18.90 9.66
N TYR A 233 -4.91 -17.76 9.37
CA TYR A 233 -5.82 -17.07 10.27
C TYR A 233 -7.21 -16.92 9.65
N CYS A 234 -8.26 -17.25 10.39
CA CYS A 234 -9.66 -17.03 10.00
C CYS A 234 -10.52 -16.54 11.19
N PRO A 235 -11.62 -15.80 10.95
CA PRO A 235 -12.63 -15.48 11.94
C PRO A 235 -13.13 -16.72 12.68
N ARG A 236 -13.45 -16.57 13.97
CA ARG A 236 -14.04 -17.64 14.77
C ARG A 236 -15.36 -18.09 14.14
N GLY A 237 -15.57 -19.40 14.05
CA GLY A 237 -16.77 -20.00 13.46
C GLY A 237 -16.71 -20.19 11.95
N TYR A 238 -15.61 -19.78 11.30
CA TYR A 238 -15.35 -19.96 9.86
C TYR A 238 -14.27 -21.01 9.59
N GLU A 239 -13.85 -21.76 10.60
CA GLU A 239 -12.79 -22.77 10.49
C GLU A 239 -13.19 -23.85 9.45
N ARG A 240 -14.45 -24.25 9.45
CA ARG A 240 -14.97 -25.22 8.48
C ARG A 240 -14.93 -24.67 7.04
N ASP A 241 -15.25 -23.40 6.86
CA ASP A 241 -15.23 -22.76 5.54
C ASP A 241 -13.80 -22.59 5.05
N ALA A 242 -12.86 -22.30 5.96
CA ALA A 242 -11.43 -22.29 5.65
C ALA A 242 -10.94 -23.69 5.23
N LEU A 243 -11.34 -24.77 5.93
CA LEU A 243 -10.99 -26.14 5.53
C LEU A 243 -11.53 -26.50 4.13
N TYR A 244 -12.73 -26.05 3.78
CA TYR A 244 -13.27 -26.24 2.43
C TYR A 244 -12.56 -25.40 1.37
N LEU A 245 -12.04 -24.23 1.75
CA LEU A 245 -11.30 -23.36 0.84
C LEU A 245 -9.85 -23.84 0.63
N PHE A 246 -9.27 -24.54 1.59
CA PHE A 246 -7.89 -25.02 1.53
C PHE A 246 -7.83 -26.54 1.38
N THR A 247 -8.40 -27.04 0.28
CA THR A 247 -8.23 -28.44 -0.12
C THR A 247 -6.76 -28.75 -0.42
N PRO A 248 -6.33 -30.03 -0.37
CA PRO A 248 -4.92 -30.40 -0.58
C PRO A 248 -4.28 -29.88 -1.87
N ASP A 249 -5.04 -29.82 -2.97
CA ASP A 249 -4.52 -29.28 -4.24
C ASP A 249 -4.24 -27.77 -4.18
N ILE A 250 -5.00 -27.05 -3.36
CA ILE A 250 -4.87 -25.61 -3.15
C ILE A 250 -3.67 -25.31 -2.26
N MET A 251 -3.58 -26.05 -1.15
CA MET A 251 -2.45 -25.98 -0.23
C MET A 251 -1.13 -26.17 -0.99
N ALA A 252 -1.05 -27.21 -1.83
CA ALA A 252 0.12 -27.46 -2.66
C ALA A 252 0.45 -26.29 -3.60
N ARG A 253 -0.57 -25.67 -4.23
CA ARG A 253 -0.35 -24.51 -5.12
C ARG A 253 0.18 -23.30 -4.39
N PHE A 254 -0.32 -23.01 -3.19
CA PHE A 254 0.20 -21.93 -2.34
C PHE A 254 1.66 -22.20 -1.95
N VAL A 255 1.98 -23.44 -1.56
CA VAL A 255 3.36 -23.83 -1.22
C VAL A 255 4.29 -23.66 -2.43
N ASP A 256 3.88 -24.14 -3.60
CA ASP A 256 4.72 -24.13 -4.80
C ASP A 256 4.95 -22.71 -5.35
N ASN A 257 3.96 -21.82 -5.26
CA ASN A 257 3.95 -20.57 -6.03
C ASN A 257 3.96 -19.30 -5.15
N ALA A 258 3.50 -19.39 -3.91
CA ALA A 258 3.24 -18.23 -3.05
C ALA A 258 3.88 -18.34 -1.66
N ALA A 259 4.69 -19.37 -1.36
CA ALA A 259 5.33 -19.54 -0.05
C ALA A 259 6.24 -18.38 0.41
N ALA A 260 6.57 -17.46 -0.49
CA ALA A 260 7.32 -16.23 -0.19
C ALA A 260 6.43 -14.98 -0.04
N LEU A 261 5.10 -15.12 -0.08
CA LEU A 261 4.12 -14.04 -0.11
C LEU A 261 3.09 -14.21 1.01
N ASP A 262 2.80 -13.11 1.70
CA ASP A 262 1.62 -13.11 2.58
C ASP A 262 0.38 -12.99 1.71
N VAL A 263 -0.68 -13.69 2.09
CA VAL A 263 -1.93 -13.75 1.33
C VAL A 263 -3.07 -13.27 2.19
N GLU A 264 -3.97 -12.46 1.64
CA GLU A 264 -5.19 -12.06 2.33
C GLU A 264 -6.38 -12.17 1.39
N ILE A 265 -7.42 -12.86 1.83
CA ILE A 265 -8.72 -12.89 1.19
C ILE A 265 -9.64 -12.03 2.05
N VAL A 266 -10.24 -10.99 1.50
CA VAL A 266 -11.15 -10.13 2.25
C VAL A 266 -12.22 -9.58 1.33
N ASP A 267 -13.48 -9.74 1.72
CA ASP A 267 -14.63 -9.38 0.90
C ASP A 267 -14.52 -10.08 -0.48
N ASP A 268 -14.54 -9.34 -1.58
CA ASP A 268 -14.36 -9.82 -2.96
C ASP A 268 -12.93 -9.62 -3.49
N TRP A 269 -11.93 -9.56 -2.60
CA TRP A 269 -10.53 -9.35 -2.98
C TRP A 269 -9.61 -10.44 -2.47
N LEU A 270 -8.61 -10.75 -3.29
CA LEU A 270 -7.44 -11.53 -2.94
C LEU A 270 -6.20 -10.64 -3.08
N PHE A 271 -5.37 -10.62 -2.04
CA PHE A 271 -4.14 -9.86 -2.00
C PHE A 271 -2.94 -10.76 -1.80
N PHE A 272 -1.84 -10.39 -2.45
CA PHE A 272 -0.50 -10.88 -2.17
C PHE A 272 0.35 -9.73 -1.68
N TYR A 273 1.11 -9.93 -0.62
CA TYR A 273 1.99 -8.91 -0.06
C TYR A 273 3.43 -9.41 0.08
N GLY A 274 4.36 -8.47 0.00
CA GLY A 274 5.76 -8.73 0.34
C GLY A 274 6.51 -7.47 0.76
N LYS A 275 7.55 -7.65 1.58
CA LYS A 275 8.46 -6.57 2.03
C LYS A 275 9.50 -6.18 0.98
N ARG A 276 9.06 -6.04 -0.27
CA ARG A 276 9.88 -5.62 -1.41
C ARG A 276 9.00 -5.02 -2.49
N ASP A 277 9.58 -4.23 -3.37
CA ASP A 277 8.87 -3.71 -4.54
C ASP A 277 8.51 -4.84 -5.51
N PHE A 278 7.28 -4.83 -6.01
CA PHE A 278 6.77 -5.76 -7.02
C PHE A 278 6.76 -5.14 -8.40
N SER A 279 6.37 -3.87 -8.51
CA SER A 279 6.41 -3.13 -9.77
C SER A 279 7.80 -2.50 -9.96
N THR A 280 8.67 -3.26 -10.62
CA THR A 280 10.09 -2.93 -10.84
C THR A 280 10.45 -3.02 -12.33
N LEU A 281 11.72 -2.73 -12.65
CA LEU A 281 12.26 -2.95 -13.99
C LEU A 281 12.90 -4.34 -14.18
N ASP A 282 12.81 -5.22 -13.18
CA ASP A 282 13.38 -6.57 -13.24
C ASP A 282 12.37 -7.55 -13.88
N PRO A 283 12.68 -8.14 -15.05
CA PRO A 283 11.82 -9.12 -15.70
C PRO A 283 11.57 -10.38 -14.87
N ALA A 284 12.53 -10.81 -14.04
CA ALA A 284 12.38 -12.03 -13.25
C ALA A 284 11.29 -11.87 -12.18
N THR A 285 11.24 -10.70 -11.52
CA THR A 285 10.17 -10.33 -10.61
C THR A 285 8.79 -10.42 -11.28
N TRP A 286 8.63 -9.86 -12.50
CA TRP A 286 7.38 -9.92 -13.23
C TRP A 286 6.98 -11.33 -13.65
N SER A 287 7.93 -12.12 -14.17
CA SER A 287 7.70 -13.51 -14.55
C SER A 287 7.23 -14.34 -13.35
N TRP A 288 7.86 -14.15 -12.20
CA TRP A 288 7.48 -14.83 -10.98
C TRP A 288 6.09 -14.40 -10.48
N LEU A 289 5.79 -13.10 -10.46
CA LEU A 289 4.47 -12.59 -10.06
C LEU A 289 3.35 -13.10 -10.97
N PHE A 290 3.57 -13.12 -12.29
CA PHE A 290 2.57 -13.61 -13.24
C PHE A 290 2.39 -15.12 -13.13
N GLY A 291 3.47 -15.86 -12.90
CA GLY A 291 3.41 -17.29 -12.60
C GLY A 291 2.58 -17.56 -11.34
N ALA A 292 2.87 -16.86 -10.25
CA ALA A 292 2.16 -17.01 -8.98
C ALA A 292 0.66 -16.68 -9.14
N VAL A 293 0.35 -15.52 -9.69
CA VAL A 293 -1.04 -15.07 -9.89
C VAL A 293 -1.79 -15.99 -10.85
N GLY A 294 -1.17 -16.37 -11.97
CA GLY A 294 -1.77 -17.28 -12.96
C GLY A 294 -2.10 -18.65 -12.36
N ALA A 295 -1.16 -19.25 -11.62
CA ALA A 295 -1.36 -20.54 -10.95
C ALA A 295 -2.52 -20.52 -9.94
N MET A 296 -2.79 -19.35 -9.35
CA MET A 296 -3.83 -19.16 -8.36
C MET A 296 -5.18 -18.74 -8.96
N ILE A 297 -5.22 -17.95 -10.03
CA ILE A 297 -6.49 -17.51 -10.64
C ILE A 297 -7.29 -18.69 -11.21
N ASP A 298 -6.64 -19.64 -11.90
CA ASP A 298 -7.31 -20.83 -12.46
C ASP A 298 -7.93 -21.70 -11.35
N LYS A 299 -7.17 -21.84 -10.27
CA LYS A 299 -7.57 -22.03 -8.88
C LYS A 299 -8.98 -21.55 -8.48
N PHE A 300 -9.00 -20.26 -8.16
CA PHE A 300 -10.13 -19.55 -7.61
C PHE A 300 -11.35 -19.57 -8.54
N ALA A 301 -11.15 -19.52 -9.85
CA ALA A 301 -12.26 -19.63 -10.80
C ALA A 301 -12.96 -21.00 -10.74
N GLN A 302 -12.26 -22.08 -10.36
CA GLN A 302 -12.90 -23.37 -10.09
C GLN A 302 -13.68 -23.34 -8.76
N TRP A 303 -13.17 -22.66 -7.75
CA TRP A 303 -13.82 -22.61 -6.42
C TRP A 303 -15.02 -21.67 -6.38
N GLU A 304 -14.95 -20.53 -7.06
CA GLU A 304 -16.08 -19.61 -7.26
C GLU A 304 -17.27 -20.39 -7.82
N ARG A 305 -17.06 -21.18 -8.89
CA ARG A 305 -18.07 -22.05 -9.49
C ARG A 305 -18.59 -23.12 -8.54
N TRP A 306 -17.71 -23.87 -7.88
CA TRP A 306 -18.10 -24.91 -6.92
C TRP A 306 -18.93 -24.35 -5.76
N ARG A 307 -18.57 -23.15 -5.26
CA ARG A 307 -19.30 -22.52 -4.17
C ARG A 307 -20.65 -22.01 -4.65
N ASP A 308 -20.71 -21.39 -5.82
CA ASP A 308 -21.97 -20.95 -6.42
C ASP A 308 -22.92 -22.13 -6.62
N ASP A 309 -22.43 -23.30 -7.06
CA ASP A 309 -23.23 -24.53 -7.22
C ASP A 309 -23.81 -25.05 -5.90
N ARG A 310 -23.12 -24.85 -4.76
CA ARG A 310 -23.57 -25.30 -3.43
C ARG A 310 -24.42 -24.27 -2.69
N LEU A 311 -24.29 -23.00 -3.03
CA LEU A 311 -25.09 -21.90 -2.50
C LEU A 311 -26.31 -21.59 -3.37
N ALA A 312 -26.38 -22.14 -4.59
CA ALA A 312 -27.58 -22.18 -5.39
C ALA A 312 -28.70 -22.84 -4.56
N PRO A 313 -29.84 -22.15 -4.34
CA PRO A 313 -30.99 -22.76 -3.68
C PRO A 313 -31.32 -24.06 -4.43
N PRO A 314 -31.64 -25.17 -3.75
CA PRO A 314 -32.11 -26.36 -4.44
C PRO A 314 -33.25 -25.93 -5.35
N ALA A 315 -33.05 -26.04 -6.67
CA ALA A 315 -34.08 -25.76 -7.63
C ALA A 315 -35.29 -26.57 -7.20
N ALA A 316 -36.41 -25.89 -6.94
CA ALA A 316 -37.68 -26.50 -6.55
C ALA A 316 -38.14 -27.43 -7.68
N SER A 317 -37.55 -28.61 -7.70
CA SER A 317 -37.82 -29.68 -8.65
C SER A 317 -38.86 -30.54 -8.00
N GLY A 318 -40.12 -30.29 -8.37
CA GLY A 318 -41.23 -31.19 -8.11
C GLY A 318 -42.00 -30.95 -6.81
N VAL A 319 -42.93 -29.98 -6.84
CA VAL A 319 -44.23 -30.19 -6.19
C VAL A 319 -45.30 -29.83 -7.21
N GLY A 320 -46.15 -30.81 -7.49
CA GLY A 320 -47.04 -30.86 -8.64
C GLY A 320 -48.07 -29.76 -8.73
N ALA A 321 -48.60 -29.65 -9.95
CA ALA A 321 -49.71 -28.81 -10.34
C ALA A 321 -50.87 -28.87 -9.35
N VAL A 322 -51.38 -27.69 -8.99
CA VAL A 322 -52.70 -27.52 -8.39
C VAL A 322 -53.47 -26.53 -9.28
N PRO A 323 -54.75 -26.80 -9.64
CA PRO A 323 -55.37 -26.22 -10.82
C PRO A 323 -55.96 -24.82 -10.59
N ALA A 324 -56.15 -24.11 -11.71
CA ALA A 324 -56.74 -22.79 -11.81
C ALA A 324 -58.19 -22.74 -11.27
N VAL A 325 -58.52 -21.64 -10.57
CA VAL A 325 -59.89 -21.23 -10.21
C VAL A 325 -60.04 -19.73 -10.54
N PRO A 326 -61.20 -19.27 -11.06
CA PRO A 326 -61.30 -18.09 -11.93
C PRO A 326 -61.56 -16.76 -11.21
N ALA A 327 -61.36 -15.69 -11.99
CA ALA A 327 -61.42 -14.26 -11.66
C ALA A 327 -62.79 -13.72 -11.23
N GLN A 328 -62.79 -12.62 -10.46
CA GLN A 328 -63.85 -11.59 -10.42
C GLN A 328 -63.30 -10.21 -9.94
N PRO A 329 -64.01 -9.08 -10.20
CA PRO A 329 -63.45 -7.92 -10.90
C PRO A 329 -63.17 -6.65 -10.06
N SER A 330 -62.45 -5.71 -10.69
CA SER A 330 -62.05 -4.37 -10.22
C SER A 330 -63.20 -3.39 -9.93
N PRO A 331 -62.86 -2.20 -9.38
CA PRO A 331 -63.29 -0.97 -10.06
C PRO A 331 -62.19 0.09 -10.28
N ALA A 332 -62.47 0.96 -11.27
CA ALA A 332 -61.71 2.10 -11.82
C ALA A 332 -61.33 3.17 -10.78
N GLY A 333 -60.19 3.85 -10.84
CA GLY A 333 -59.75 4.91 -11.80
C GLY A 333 -59.40 6.18 -10.97
N PRO A 334 -58.88 7.32 -11.51
CA PRO A 334 -58.38 7.63 -12.86
C PRO A 334 -56.95 8.23 -12.89
N ALA A 335 -56.47 8.47 -14.12
CA ALA A 335 -55.20 9.12 -14.45
C ALA A 335 -55.31 10.67 -14.55
N THR A 336 -54.19 11.38 -14.36
CA THR A 336 -53.93 12.74 -14.88
C THR A 336 -52.44 12.93 -15.22
N ALA A 337 -52.18 13.74 -16.24
CA ALA A 337 -50.94 13.86 -16.99
C ALA A 337 -50.25 15.24 -16.86
N GLY A 338 -48.89 15.23 -16.85
CA GLY A 338 -47.92 16.25 -17.36
C GLY A 338 -47.84 17.65 -16.70
N PRO A 339 -46.90 18.54 -17.10
CA PRO A 339 -45.49 18.36 -17.54
C PRO A 339 -44.47 19.38 -16.93
N GLY A 340 -43.17 19.04 -16.97
CA GLY A 340 -41.99 19.93 -17.17
C GLY A 340 -41.61 21.06 -16.17
N ALA A 341 -40.40 20.98 -15.58
CA ALA A 341 -39.44 22.10 -15.41
C ALA A 341 -38.10 21.62 -14.82
N ALA A 342 -36.99 22.17 -15.32
CA ALA A 342 -35.62 21.80 -15.04
C ALA A 342 -35.02 22.46 -13.78
N ALA A 343 -34.15 21.75 -13.06
CA ALA A 343 -33.04 22.30 -12.27
C ALA A 343 -32.05 21.18 -11.91
N GLY A 344 -30.75 21.44 -12.11
CA GLY A 344 -29.69 20.44 -12.02
C GLY A 344 -29.34 19.99 -10.59
N ALA A 345 -29.00 18.71 -10.47
CA ALA A 345 -28.19 18.15 -9.39
C ALA A 345 -27.54 16.86 -9.89
N ALA A 346 -26.34 16.58 -9.38
CA ALA A 346 -25.40 15.54 -9.76
C ALA A 346 -26.03 14.21 -10.21
N SER A 347 -25.53 13.65 -11.31
CA SER A 347 -25.84 12.31 -11.80
C SER A 347 -25.48 11.25 -10.75
N ALA A 348 -26.46 10.92 -9.91
CA ALA A 348 -26.50 9.67 -9.18
C ALA A 348 -26.65 8.52 -10.18
N LEU A 349 -25.96 7.42 -9.92
CA LEU A 349 -26.07 6.17 -10.68
C LEU A 349 -27.55 5.74 -10.84
N PRO A 350 -27.97 5.22 -12.00
CA PRO A 350 -29.40 5.06 -12.35
C PRO A 350 -30.07 3.83 -11.71
N VAL A 351 -29.57 3.33 -10.58
CA VAL A 351 -30.14 2.16 -9.91
C VAL A 351 -30.10 2.36 -8.40
N THR A 352 -31.24 2.73 -7.82
CA THR A 352 -31.49 2.58 -6.39
C THR A 352 -32.01 1.16 -6.17
N PRO A 353 -31.26 0.25 -5.52
CA PRO A 353 -31.78 -1.09 -5.24
C PRO A 353 -32.93 -1.00 -4.21
N PRO A 354 -34.00 -1.80 -4.36
CA PRO A 354 -35.10 -1.83 -3.39
C PRO A 354 -34.59 -2.31 -2.01
N PRO A 355 -35.10 -1.74 -0.90
CA PRO A 355 -34.69 -2.13 0.45
C PRO A 355 -35.11 -3.58 0.72
N GLY A 356 -34.15 -4.50 0.75
CA GLY A 356 -34.38 -5.92 1.01
C GLY A 356 -33.31 -6.89 0.49
N LEU A 357 -32.44 -6.47 -0.44
CA LEU A 357 -31.40 -7.31 -1.06
C LEU A 357 -30.01 -7.25 -0.37
N LEU A 358 -29.89 -6.61 0.79
CA LEU A 358 -28.61 -6.47 1.52
C LEU A 358 -28.20 -7.69 2.36
N ARG A 359 -28.80 -8.87 2.14
CA ARG A 359 -28.30 -10.09 2.78
C ARG A 359 -27.18 -10.66 1.92
N PRO A 360 -25.97 -10.87 2.47
CA PRO A 360 -24.95 -11.64 1.78
C PRO A 360 -25.51 -13.01 1.39
N PRO A 361 -24.97 -13.64 0.34
CA PRO A 361 -25.29 -15.02 0.01
C PRO A 361 -25.16 -15.92 1.24
N PRO A 362 -26.00 -16.97 1.39
CA PRO A 362 -25.89 -17.92 2.49
C PRO A 362 -24.44 -18.41 2.62
N GLY A 363 -23.84 -18.42 3.82
CA GLY A 363 -22.45 -18.88 4.02
C GLY A 363 -21.36 -17.83 3.79
N VAL A 364 -21.70 -16.58 3.45
CA VAL A 364 -20.78 -15.44 3.56
C VAL A 364 -21.20 -14.62 4.78
N ALA A 365 -20.24 -14.21 5.61
CA ALA A 365 -20.52 -13.31 6.73
C ALA A 365 -21.30 -12.09 6.23
N ALA A 366 -22.28 -11.62 7.02
CA ALA A 366 -22.66 -10.20 6.95
C ALA A 366 -21.36 -9.40 6.92
N SER A 367 -21.19 -8.50 5.94
CA SER A 367 -20.02 -7.63 5.80
C SER A 367 -19.62 -7.10 7.19
N GLY A 368 -18.64 -7.72 7.87
CA GLY A 368 -18.57 -7.53 9.32
C GLY A 368 -17.73 -8.47 10.18
N GLN A 369 -17.69 -9.80 9.96
CA GLN A 369 -16.78 -10.66 10.74
C GLN A 369 -15.36 -10.62 10.18
N ARG A 370 -14.60 -9.61 10.62
CA ARG A 370 -13.17 -9.44 10.31
C ARG A 370 -12.30 -10.12 11.36
N LEU A 371 -11.08 -10.49 10.98
CA LEU A 371 -10.06 -10.89 11.95
C LEU A 371 -9.90 -9.82 13.03
N LYS A 372 -9.85 -10.23 14.29
CA LYS A 372 -9.66 -9.33 15.42
C LYS A 372 -8.17 -9.12 15.59
N LYS A 373 -7.79 -7.85 15.76
CA LYS A 373 -6.40 -7.50 16.02
C LYS A 373 -6.10 -7.86 17.47
N SER A 374 -5.06 -8.65 17.69
CA SER A 374 -4.54 -8.85 19.03
C SER A 374 -3.93 -7.55 19.53
N VAL A 375 -4.28 -7.14 20.73
CA VAL A 375 -3.53 -6.09 21.44
C VAL A 375 -2.26 -6.76 21.96
N PRO A 376 -1.05 -6.31 21.58
CA PRO A 376 0.17 -6.90 22.10
C PRO A 376 0.25 -6.57 23.59
N TRP A 377 -0.17 -7.53 24.44
CA TRP A 377 -0.21 -7.38 25.89
C TRP A 377 1.17 -7.00 26.46
N MET A 378 2.26 -7.43 25.82
CA MET A 378 3.62 -7.00 26.12
C MET A 378 3.82 -5.49 25.99
N ALA A 379 3.24 -4.83 24.98
CA ALA A 379 3.32 -3.37 24.85
C ALA A 379 2.52 -2.68 25.95
N VAL A 380 1.37 -3.25 26.37
CA VAL A 380 0.61 -2.77 27.53
C VAL A 380 1.41 -2.93 28.80
N VAL A 381 2.07 -4.08 29.01
CA VAL A 381 2.94 -4.33 30.17
C VAL A 381 4.16 -3.41 30.17
N VAL A 382 4.80 -3.17 29.03
CA VAL A 382 5.94 -2.24 28.93
C VAL A 382 5.49 -0.80 29.21
N VAL A 383 4.35 -0.36 28.67
CA VAL A 383 3.79 0.96 28.97
C VAL A 383 3.41 1.06 30.44
N LEU A 384 2.77 0.02 31.00
CA LEU A 384 2.42 -0.03 32.42
C LEU A 384 3.69 0.01 33.30
N LEU A 385 4.74 -0.73 32.93
CA LEU A 385 6.03 -0.74 33.63
C LEU A 385 6.69 0.64 33.58
N ILE A 386 6.74 1.28 32.40
CA ILE A 386 7.30 2.62 32.23
C ILE A 386 6.50 3.65 33.05
N VAL A 387 5.17 3.56 33.06
CA VAL A 387 4.31 4.44 33.87
C VAL A 387 4.52 4.18 35.36
N THR A 388 4.63 2.93 35.78
CA THR A 388 4.82 2.55 37.18
C THR A 388 6.20 2.99 37.69
N VAL A 389 7.26 2.71 36.93
CA VAL A 389 8.63 3.13 37.25
C VAL A 389 8.77 4.66 37.17
N GLY A 390 8.14 5.30 36.19
CA GLY A 390 8.11 6.75 36.03
C GLY A 390 7.32 7.48 37.11
N ALA A 391 6.29 6.85 37.70
CA ALA A 391 5.50 7.39 38.80
C ALA A 391 6.17 7.17 40.17
N ILE A 392 6.99 6.13 40.33
CA ILE A 392 7.73 5.85 41.56
C ILE A 392 8.79 6.94 41.85
N GLY A 393 9.47 7.45 40.82
CA GLY A 393 10.50 8.49 40.97
C GLY A 393 10.00 9.77 41.67
N PRO A 394 8.91 10.41 41.21
CA PRO A 394 8.31 11.59 41.83
C PRO A 394 7.82 11.34 43.26
N VAL A 395 7.27 10.16 43.56
CA VAL A 395 6.77 9.81 44.89
C VAL A 395 7.92 9.65 45.90
N ILE A 396 9.02 9.01 45.50
CA ILE A 396 10.23 8.91 46.33
C ILE A 396 10.86 10.28 46.57
N ALA A 397 10.91 11.13 45.54
CA ALA A 397 11.44 12.50 45.67
C ALA A 397 10.57 13.37 46.59
N PHE A 398 9.23 13.23 46.51
CA PHE A 398 8.30 13.94 47.38
C PHE A 398 8.42 13.49 48.85
N ILE A 399 8.49 12.18 49.10
CA ILE A 399 8.67 11.63 50.46
C ILE A 399 10.05 12.05 51.02
N GLY A 400 11.11 11.98 50.22
CA GLY A 400 12.45 12.43 50.61
C GLY A 400 12.49 13.94 50.95
N GLY A 401 11.78 14.76 50.18
CA GLY A 401 11.62 16.19 50.46
C GLY A 401 10.85 16.46 51.76
N LEU A 402 9.83 15.64 52.06
CA LEU A 402 9.05 15.76 53.29
C LEU A 402 9.89 15.44 54.54
N PHE A 403 10.75 14.41 54.48
CA PHE A 403 11.68 14.07 55.56
C PHE A 403 12.81 15.09 55.73
N ALA A 404 13.25 15.72 54.64
CA ALA A 404 14.25 16.80 54.70
C ALA A 404 13.70 18.08 55.32
N ALA A 405 12.39 18.36 55.20
CA ALA A 405 11.73 19.52 55.80
C ALA A 405 11.38 19.35 57.29
N MET A 406 11.49 18.13 57.84
CA MET A 406 11.22 17.81 59.25
C MET A 406 12.51 17.69 60.10
N ARG A 407 13.68 17.90 59.52
CA ARG A 407 14.96 18.11 60.22
C ARG A 407 15.31 19.58 60.19
#